data_AF-A0AAQ1NXB0-F1
#
_entry.id   AF-A0AAQ1NXB0-F1
#
_cell.length_a   1.000
_cell.length_b   1.000
_cell.length_c   1.000
_cell.angle_alpha   90.00
_cell.angle_beta   90.00
_cell.angle_gamma   90.00
#
_symmetry.space_group_name_H-M   'P 1'
#
loop_
_entity.id
_entity.type
_entity.pdbx_description
1 polymer ?
#
loop_
_entity_poly.entity_id
_entity_poly.type
_entity_poly.pdbx_seq_one_letter_code
_entity_poly.pdbx_strand_id
1 'polypeptide(L)'
;MKKHSISKIIITACCIFLLTYGCKQDPVDYNNKIMEIMNASTNDLDALNAAMEKEDLTNAENVRKAWETKLVSSLDKLKGISDFKGDSSFKNASVQALETYLNIVSKDYKRLIELRGLGDKADSNEINQVLNRINQDFEKAANTLNAASDKFAKEYAPQ
;
A
#
# COMPACT_ATOMS: atom_id res chain seq x y z
N MET A 1 8.05 -29.31 -57.23
CA MET A 1 6.70 -29.85 -56.96
C MET A 1 6.78 -30.92 -55.86
N LYS A 2 6.09 -30.65 -54.75
CA LYS A 2 5.54 -31.53 -53.70
C LYS A 2 6.22 -32.88 -53.38
N LYS A 3 6.59 -33.03 -52.10
CA LYS A 3 5.82 -33.86 -51.16
C LYS A 3 6.11 -33.45 -49.69
N HIS A 4 5.09 -32.91 -49.03
CA HIS A 4 4.98 -32.83 -47.57
C HIS A 4 4.24 -34.07 -47.06
N SER A 5 4.67 -34.63 -45.93
CA SER A 5 3.85 -35.27 -44.88
C SER A 5 4.76 -35.52 -43.67
N ILE A 6 4.67 -34.72 -42.61
CA ILE A 6 3.84 -34.91 -41.40
C ILE A 6 4.21 -36.20 -40.65
N SER A 7 4.92 -36.05 -39.52
CA SER A 7 4.88 -37.01 -38.42
C SER A 7 4.78 -36.27 -37.08
N LYS A 8 4.14 -36.91 -36.13
CA LYS A 8 3.31 -36.35 -35.05
C LYS A 8 4.09 -36.17 -33.72
N ILE A 9 3.81 -35.05 -33.04
CA ILE A 9 3.47 -34.87 -31.61
C ILE A 9 4.18 -35.76 -30.57
N ILE A 10 4.89 -35.14 -29.60
CA ILE A 10 4.65 -35.36 -28.15
C ILE A 10 4.73 -34.02 -27.40
N ILE A 11 3.59 -33.67 -26.79
CA ILE A 11 3.36 -32.59 -25.84
C ILE A 11 4.12 -32.88 -24.55
N THR A 12 4.95 -31.95 -24.06
CA THR A 12 5.32 -31.93 -22.64
C THR A 12 4.71 -30.68 -22.02
N ALA A 13 3.48 -30.85 -21.54
CA ALA A 13 2.85 -29.98 -20.59
C ALA A 13 3.59 -30.14 -19.26
N CYS A 14 4.54 -29.26 -18.96
CA CYS A 14 4.92 -29.00 -17.56
C CYS A 14 3.91 -28.01 -16.97
N CYS A 15 2.65 -28.44 -16.88
CA CYS A 15 1.74 -27.90 -15.88
C CYS A 15 2.28 -28.39 -14.53
N ILE A 16 3.25 -27.66 -13.98
CA ILE A 16 3.56 -27.75 -12.56
C ILE A 16 2.38 -27.07 -11.86
N PHE A 17 1.26 -27.77 -11.77
CA PHE A 17 0.36 -27.62 -10.64
C PHE A 17 1.19 -28.04 -9.43
N LEU A 18 1.93 -27.09 -8.86
CA LEU A 18 2.33 -27.19 -7.47
C LEU A 18 1.01 -27.29 -6.70
N LEU A 19 0.60 -28.54 -6.44
CA LEU A 19 -0.28 -28.88 -5.34
C LEU A 19 0.43 -28.37 -4.10
N THR A 20 0.23 -27.09 -3.78
CA THR A 20 0.57 -26.56 -2.47
C THR A 20 -0.33 -27.30 -1.51
N TYR A 21 0.24 -28.33 -0.90
CA TYR A 21 -0.26 -28.95 0.32
C TYR A 21 -0.75 -27.83 1.22
N GLY A 22 -2.06 -27.81 1.44
CA GLY A 22 -2.75 -26.71 2.08
C GLY A 22 -2.21 -26.47 3.47
N CYS A 23 -1.35 -25.46 3.63
CA CYS A 23 -1.39 -24.68 4.84
C CYS A 23 -2.82 -24.13 4.91
N LYS A 24 -3.62 -24.57 5.88
CA LYS A 24 -4.93 -23.96 6.13
C LYS A 24 -4.66 -22.50 6.46
N GLN A 25 -4.76 -21.63 5.46
CA GLN A 25 -4.76 -20.19 5.68
C GLN A 25 -6.12 -19.86 6.27
N ASP A 26 -6.10 -19.48 7.53
CA ASP A 26 -7.26 -18.95 8.22
C ASP A 26 -7.51 -17.52 7.72
N PRO A 27 -8.75 -17.19 7.31
CA PRO A 27 -9.07 -15.86 6.77
C PRO A 27 -8.96 -14.76 7.82
N VAL A 28 -9.23 -15.05 9.10
CA VAL A 28 -9.10 -14.08 10.19
C VAL A 28 -7.64 -13.77 10.43
N ASP A 29 -6.78 -14.80 10.51
CA ASP A 29 -5.33 -14.61 10.67
C ASP A 29 -4.72 -13.86 9.50
N TYR A 30 -5.13 -14.18 8.26
CA TYR A 30 -4.68 -13.48 7.06
C TYR A 30 -5.07 -12.01 7.08
N ASN A 31 -6.32 -11.72 7.42
CA ASN A 31 -6.82 -10.36 7.52
C ASN A 31 -6.08 -9.57 8.60
N ASN A 32 -5.95 -10.15 9.79
CA ASN A 32 -5.28 -9.50 10.93
C ASN A 32 -3.82 -9.19 10.61
N LYS A 33 -3.11 -10.10 9.95
CA LYS A 33 -1.72 -9.88 9.54
C LYS A 33 -1.56 -8.68 8.60
N ILE A 34 -2.47 -8.53 7.63
CA ILE A 34 -2.47 -7.37 6.72
C ILE A 34 -2.83 -6.09 7.49
N MET A 35 -3.91 -6.13 8.28
CA MET A 35 -4.39 -4.95 9.00
C MET A 35 -3.42 -4.46 10.09
N GLU A 36 -2.65 -5.35 10.72
CA GLU A 36 -1.58 -4.98 11.65
C GLU A 36 -0.52 -4.12 10.94
N ILE A 37 -0.10 -4.51 9.74
CA ILE A 37 0.84 -3.73 8.92
C ILE A 37 0.22 -2.39 8.53
N MET A 38 -1.03 -2.38 8.07
CA MET A 38 -1.72 -1.15 7.63
C MET A 38 -1.92 -0.16 8.78
N ASN A 39 -2.36 -0.63 9.95
CA ASN A 39 -2.57 0.21 11.13
C ASN A 39 -1.25 0.78 11.65
N ALA A 40 -0.18 -0.03 11.71
CA ALA A 40 1.13 0.47 12.12
C ALA A 40 1.70 1.53 11.16
N SER A 41 1.23 1.54 9.91
CA SER A 41 1.71 2.43 8.86
C SER A 41 1.15 3.85 8.94
N THR A 42 0.25 4.14 9.87
CA THR A 42 -0.27 5.51 10.12
C THR A 42 0.18 6.09 11.47
N ASN A 43 0.93 5.36 12.29
CA ASN A 43 1.30 5.74 13.66
C ASN A 43 2.06 7.08 13.78
N ASP A 44 2.77 7.50 12.72
CA ASP A 44 3.57 8.74 12.73
C ASP A 44 2.77 9.97 12.25
N LEU A 45 1.53 9.79 11.77
CA LEU A 45 0.69 10.86 11.23
C LEU A 45 0.44 11.98 12.27
N ASP A 46 0.05 11.61 13.48
CA ASP A 46 -0.24 12.57 14.56
C ASP A 46 1.02 13.33 14.98
N ALA A 47 2.16 12.65 15.08
CA ALA A 47 3.43 13.28 15.42
C ALA A 47 3.87 14.28 14.34
N LEU A 48 3.70 13.93 13.06
CA LEU A 48 4.00 14.83 11.95
C LEU A 48 3.08 16.05 11.96
N ASN A 49 1.77 15.84 12.10
CA ASN A 49 0.80 16.93 12.15
C ASN A 49 1.06 17.85 13.35
N ALA A 50 1.36 17.31 14.52
CA ALA A 50 1.69 18.10 15.71
C ALA A 50 2.98 18.92 15.55
N ALA A 51 4.00 18.39 14.86
CA ALA A 51 5.21 19.16 14.53
C ALA A 51 4.90 20.30 13.55
N MET A 52 4.08 20.01 12.54
CA MET A 52 3.64 20.97 11.53
C MET A 52 2.78 22.09 12.12
N GLU A 53 1.87 21.79 13.05
CA GLU A 53 1.05 22.77 13.79
C GLU A 53 1.88 23.71 14.66
N LYS A 54 2.98 23.20 15.24
CA LYS A 54 3.93 23.99 16.05
C LYS A 54 4.95 24.75 15.22
N GLU A 55 4.86 24.66 13.88
CA GLU A 55 5.85 25.19 12.94
C GLU A 55 7.29 24.67 13.21
N ASP A 56 7.43 23.53 13.87
CA ASP A 56 8.71 22.87 14.09
C ASP A 56 9.08 22.07 12.83
N LEU A 57 9.48 22.79 11.79
CA LEU A 57 9.76 22.22 10.47
C LEU A 57 10.95 21.25 10.47
N THR A 58 11.89 21.44 11.40
CA THR A 58 13.02 20.52 11.56
C THR A 58 12.53 19.19 12.11
N ASN A 59 11.73 19.20 13.16
CA ASN A 59 11.13 17.98 13.68
C ASN A 59 10.15 17.34 12.69
N ALA A 60 9.34 18.14 12.00
CA ALA A 60 8.42 17.65 10.96
C ALA A 60 9.17 16.88 9.87
N GLU A 61 10.29 17.40 9.35
CA GLU A 61 11.08 16.69 8.34
C GLU A 61 11.75 15.43 8.89
N ASN A 62 12.18 15.43 10.16
CA ASN A 62 12.72 14.23 10.81
C ASN A 62 11.66 13.14 10.97
N VAL A 63 10.47 13.49 11.46
CA VAL A 63 9.35 12.55 11.59
C VAL A 63 8.93 12.04 10.22
N ARG A 64 8.83 12.91 9.20
CA ARG A 64 8.49 12.54 7.81
C ARG A 64 9.47 11.49 7.25
N LYS A 65 10.78 11.70 7.38
CA LYS A 65 11.81 10.74 6.91
C LYS A 65 11.75 9.40 7.66
N ALA A 66 11.53 9.45 8.97
CA ALA A 66 11.38 8.23 9.77
C ALA A 66 10.13 7.46 9.35
N TRP A 67 9.02 8.15 9.11
CA TRP A 67 7.78 7.57 8.63
C TRP A 67 7.94 6.97 7.22
N GLU A 68 8.58 7.69 6.29
CA GLU A 68 8.90 7.21 4.95
C GLU A 68 9.66 5.87 5.00
N THR A 69 10.68 5.78 5.87
CA THR A 69 11.48 4.55 6.05
C THR A 69 10.62 3.40 6.57
N LYS A 70 9.73 3.67 7.54
CA LYS A 70 8.80 2.65 8.06
C LYS A 70 7.82 2.18 6.99
N LEU A 71 7.29 3.09 6.17
CA LEU A 71 6.38 2.76 5.06
C LEU A 71 7.04 1.87 4.01
N VAL A 72 8.31 2.11 3.67
CA VAL A 72 9.07 1.21 2.79
C VAL A 72 9.18 -0.19 3.39
N SER A 73 9.53 -0.29 4.68
CA SER A 73 9.60 -1.58 5.37
C SER A 73 8.25 -2.28 5.45
N SER A 74 7.16 -1.55 5.72
CA SER A 74 5.80 -2.08 5.69
C SER A 74 5.42 -2.60 4.30
N LEU A 75 5.86 -1.92 3.23
CA LEU A 75 5.57 -2.30 1.85
C LEU A 75 6.26 -3.62 1.50
N ASP A 76 7.51 -3.79 1.90
CA ASP A 76 8.25 -5.03 1.71
C ASP A 76 7.62 -6.19 2.47
N LYS A 77 7.23 -5.97 3.74
CA LYS A 77 6.51 -6.97 4.55
C LYS A 77 5.20 -7.40 3.88
N LEU A 78 4.43 -6.44 3.38
CA LEU A 78 3.14 -6.68 2.76
C LEU A 78 3.27 -7.41 1.41
N LYS A 79 4.25 -7.02 0.58
CA LYS A 79 4.59 -7.72 -0.68
C LYS A 79 5.08 -9.15 -0.42
N GLY A 80 5.72 -9.40 0.71
CA GLY A 80 6.15 -10.73 1.16
C GLY A 80 5.03 -11.64 1.66
N ILE A 81 3.80 -11.15 1.82
CA ILE A 81 2.65 -11.99 2.17
C ILE A 81 2.24 -12.83 0.94
N SER A 82 2.17 -14.15 1.13
CA SER A 82 1.63 -15.08 0.14
C SER A 82 0.15 -14.79 -0.13
N ASP A 83 -0.32 -15.04 -1.34
CA ASP A 83 -1.75 -14.92 -1.67
C ASP A 83 -2.62 -15.81 -0.78
N PHE A 84 -3.87 -15.40 -0.54
CA PHE A 84 -4.82 -16.18 0.24
C PHE A 84 -5.53 -17.19 -0.66
N LYS A 85 -5.15 -18.47 -0.57
CA LYS A 85 -5.71 -19.55 -1.41
C LYS A 85 -5.63 -19.22 -2.93
N GLY A 86 -4.58 -18.50 -3.33
CA GLY A 86 -4.38 -18.02 -4.71
C GLY A 86 -5.04 -16.68 -5.04
N ASP A 87 -5.81 -16.09 -4.12
CA ASP A 87 -6.39 -14.76 -4.27
C ASP A 87 -5.45 -13.69 -3.68
N SER A 88 -4.99 -12.79 -4.54
CA SER A 88 -4.10 -11.67 -4.17
C SER A 88 -4.86 -10.35 -3.99
N SER A 89 -6.17 -10.31 -4.17
CA SER A 89 -6.95 -9.07 -4.29
C SER A 89 -6.80 -8.16 -3.06
N PHE A 90 -7.00 -8.71 -1.86
CA PHE A 90 -6.89 -7.91 -0.63
C PHE A 90 -5.46 -7.43 -0.35
N LYS A 91 -4.47 -8.31 -0.60
CA LYS A 91 -3.06 -7.94 -0.49
C LYS A 91 -2.71 -6.80 -1.46
N ASN A 92 -3.12 -6.91 -2.72
CA ASN A 92 -2.79 -5.92 -3.74
C ASN A 92 -3.46 -4.56 -3.46
N ALA A 93 -4.71 -4.56 -2.98
CA ALA A 93 -5.37 -3.34 -2.53
C ALA A 93 -4.64 -2.69 -1.35
N SER A 94 -4.16 -3.51 -0.41
CA SER A 94 -3.37 -3.03 0.73
C SER A 94 -2.01 -2.47 0.30
N VAL A 95 -1.34 -3.12 -0.66
CA VAL A 95 -0.10 -2.63 -1.29
C VAL A 95 -0.34 -1.26 -1.93
N GLN A 96 -1.42 -1.12 -2.69
CA GLN A 96 -1.77 0.14 -3.35
C GLN A 96 -2.07 1.27 -2.34
N ALA A 97 -2.77 0.96 -1.25
CA ALA A 97 -3.03 1.92 -0.18
C ALA A 97 -1.71 2.38 0.47
N LEU A 98 -0.78 1.46 0.73
CA LEU A 98 0.50 1.79 1.34
C LEU A 98 1.44 2.55 0.39
N GLU A 99 1.42 2.23 -0.91
CA GLU A 99 2.12 3.02 -1.93
C GLU A 99 1.56 4.44 -2.03
N THR A 100 0.26 4.61 -1.78
CA THR A 100 -0.38 5.93 -1.68
C THR A 100 0.14 6.68 -0.45
N TYR A 101 0.18 6.06 0.73
CA TYR A 101 0.76 6.67 1.94
C TYR A 101 2.23 7.07 1.72
N LEU A 102 3.02 6.21 1.06
CA LEU A 102 4.41 6.51 0.76
C LEU A 102 4.55 7.70 -0.19
N ASN A 103 3.69 7.82 -1.22
CA ASN A 103 3.67 8.99 -2.09
C ASN A 103 3.33 10.27 -1.32
N ILE A 104 2.31 10.22 -0.47
CA ILE A 104 1.92 11.37 0.36
C ILE A 104 3.09 11.83 1.23
N VAL A 105 3.80 10.91 1.89
CA VAL A 105 4.92 11.23 2.80
C VAL A 105 6.18 11.67 2.05
N SER A 106 6.51 11.03 0.94
CA SER A 106 7.74 11.33 0.17
C SER A 106 7.62 12.59 -0.70
N LYS A 107 6.39 12.94 -1.12
CA LYS A 107 6.13 14.06 -2.04
C LYS A 107 5.34 15.17 -1.39
N ASP A 108 4.08 14.93 -1.01
CA ASP A 108 3.17 16.01 -0.62
C ASP A 108 3.51 16.61 0.75
N TYR A 109 3.77 15.79 1.77
CA TYR A 109 4.23 16.31 3.07
C TYR A 109 5.59 16.99 2.98
N LYS A 110 6.52 16.45 2.17
CA LYS A 110 7.81 17.08 1.92
C LYS A 110 7.60 18.47 1.30
N ARG A 111 6.77 18.57 0.27
CA ARG A 111 6.46 19.84 -0.38
C ARG A 111 5.76 20.82 0.56
N LEU A 112 4.86 20.32 1.41
CA LEU A 112 4.17 21.14 2.40
C LEU A 112 5.15 21.75 3.43
N ILE A 113 6.12 20.95 3.92
CA ILE A 113 7.18 21.44 4.82
C ILE A 113 8.02 22.52 4.12
N GLU A 114 8.44 22.27 2.87
CA GLU A 114 9.20 23.24 2.07
C GLU A 114 8.44 24.56 1.91
N LEU A 115 7.15 24.50 1.56
CA LEU A 115 6.29 25.67 1.40
C LEU A 115 6.15 26.44 2.71
N ARG A 116 5.90 25.77 3.84
CA ARG A 116 5.82 26.44 5.15
C ARG A 116 7.15 27.09 5.54
N GLY A 117 8.28 26.52 5.14
CA GLY A 117 9.61 27.11 5.34
C GLY A 117 9.85 28.42 4.59
N LEU A 118 9.03 28.74 3.58
CA LEU A 118 9.11 30.02 2.86
C LEU A 118 8.42 31.17 3.61
N GLY A 119 7.61 30.88 4.63
CA GLY A 119 6.82 31.88 5.36
C GLY A 119 5.94 32.69 4.41
N ASP A 120 5.99 34.02 4.53
CA ASP A 120 5.21 34.97 3.70
C ASP A 120 5.48 34.88 2.18
N LYS A 121 6.55 34.20 1.77
CA LYS A 121 6.88 33.99 0.35
C LYS A 121 6.22 32.75 -0.26
N ALA A 122 5.54 31.94 0.55
CA ALA A 122 4.88 30.74 0.06
C ALA A 122 3.66 31.08 -0.81
N ASP A 123 3.42 30.28 -1.84
CA ASP A 123 2.16 30.36 -2.59
C ASP A 123 1.04 29.67 -1.79
N SER A 124 0.14 30.46 -1.22
CA SER A 124 -1.02 29.97 -0.46
C SER A 124 -1.94 29.07 -1.30
N ASN A 125 -2.03 29.27 -2.61
CA ASN A 125 -2.81 28.38 -3.48
C ASN A 125 -2.14 27.02 -3.60
N GLU A 126 -0.82 26.99 -3.71
CA GLU A 126 -0.07 25.74 -3.77
C GLU A 126 -0.19 24.96 -2.45
N ILE A 127 -0.08 25.64 -1.30
CA ILE A 127 -0.30 25.03 0.02
C ILE A 127 -1.68 24.36 0.08
N ASN A 128 -2.74 25.07 -0.31
CA ASN A 128 -4.10 24.53 -0.30
C ASN A 128 -4.26 23.34 -1.25
N GLN A 129 -3.64 23.37 -2.43
CA GLN A 129 -3.65 22.25 -3.36
C GLN A 129 -2.94 21.01 -2.79
N VAL A 130 -1.78 21.19 -2.14
CA VAL A 130 -1.04 20.11 -1.49
C VAL A 130 -1.90 19.49 -0.37
N LEU A 131 -2.47 20.32 0.52
CA LEU A 131 -3.35 19.84 1.59
C LEU A 131 -4.57 19.06 1.06
N ASN A 132 -5.20 19.57 0.00
CA ASN A 132 -6.33 18.89 -0.64
C ASN A 132 -5.93 17.52 -1.21
N ARG A 133 -4.76 17.43 -1.88
CA ARG A 133 -4.26 16.14 -2.38
C ARG A 133 -3.98 15.16 -1.25
N ILE A 134 -3.32 15.60 -0.18
CA ILE A 134 -3.05 14.77 1.02
C ILE A 134 -4.36 14.15 1.53
N ASN A 135 -5.39 14.98 1.75
CA ASN A 135 -6.67 14.52 2.26
C ASN A 135 -7.37 13.55 1.29
N GLN A 136 -7.44 13.91 0.01
CA GLN A 136 -8.10 13.10 -1.02
C GLN A 136 -7.42 11.74 -1.21
N ASP A 137 -6.09 11.70 -1.21
CA ASP A 137 -5.33 10.47 -1.41
C ASP A 137 -5.42 9.56 -0.18
N PHE A 138 -5.40 10.10 1.03
CA PHE A 138 -5.68 9.31 2.25
C PHE A 138 -7.09 8.73 2.24
N GLU A 139 -8.11 9.55 1.94
CA GLU A 139 -9.50 9.11 1.89
C GLU A 139 -9.71 8.02 0.84
N LYS A 140 -9.17 8.22 -0.38
CA LYS A 140 -9.26 7.24 -1.46
C LYS A 140 -8.58 5.92 -1.10
N ALA A 141 -7.39 5.98 -0.50
CA ALA A 141 -6.67 4.79 -0.04
C ALA A 141 -7.46 4.04 1.04
N ALA A 142 -8.00 4.76 2.03
CA ALA A 142 -8.82 4.17 3.09
C ALA A 142 -10.09 3.51 2.52
N ASN A 143 -10.80 4.18 1.62
CA ASN A 143 -12.01 3.64 0.99
C ASN A 143 -11.70 2.38 0.17
N THR A 144 -10.59 2.39 -0.58
CA THR A 144 -10.17 1.23 -1.39
C THR A 144 -9.78 0.04 -0.50
N LEU A 145 -9.02 0.30 0.58
CA LEU A 145 -8.64 -0.72 1.55
C LEU A 145 -9.86 -1.33 2.24
N ASN A 146 -10.76 -0.49 2.75
CA ASN A 146 -11.97 -0.92 3.45
C ASN A 146 -12.85 -1.77 2.52
N ALA A 147 -13.07 -1.33 1.28
CA ALA A 147 -13.84 -2.09 0.31
C ALA A 147 -13.22 -3.47 0.01
N ALA A 148 -11.88 -3.55 -0.09
CA ALA A 148 -11.18 -4.80 -0.31
C ALA A 148 -11.23 -5.73 0.91
N SER A 149 -11.09 -5.17 2.12
CA SER A 149 -11.23 -5.89 3.39
C SER A 149 -12.65 -6.45 3.54
N ASP A 150 -13.68 -5.64 3.30
CA ASP A 150 -15.08 -6.06 3.36
C ASP A 150 -15.39 -7.16 2.35
N LYS A 151 -14.87 -7.03 1.12
CA LYS A 151 -15.02 -8.05 0.09
C LYS A 151 -14.37 -9.36 0.53
N PHE A 152 -13.13 -9.31 1.01
CA PHE A 152 -12.40 -10.47 1.50
C PHE A 152 -13.15 -11.17 2.64
N ALA A 153 -13.62 -10.40 3.63
CA ALA A 153 -14.40 -10.92 4.75
C ALA A 153 -15.69 -11.60 4.27
N LYS A 154 -16.40 -11.04 3.29
CA LYS A 154 -17.62 -11.66 2.73
C LYS A 154 -17.34 -12.95 1.97
N GLU A 155 -16.26 -13.01 1.21
CA GLU A 155 -15.89 -14.17 0.40
C GLU A 155 -15.38 -15.35 1.25
N TYR A 156 -14.75 -15.06 2.39
CA TYR A 156 -14.08 -16.07 3.21
C TYR A 156 -14.55 -16.14 4.66
N ALA A 157 -15.67 -15.51 5.02
CA ALA A 157 -16.27 -15.63 6.35
C ALA A 157 -16.48 -17.11 6.71
N PRO A 158 -16.24 -17.51 7.97
CA PRO A 158 -16.67 -18.82 8.46
C PRO A 158 -18.18 -18.96 8.24
N GLN A 159 -18.61 -20.00 7.53
CA GLN A 159 -20.02 -20.36 7.40
C GLN A 159 -20.57 -20.93 8.71
#